data_AF-A0A661VCY8-F1
#
_entry.id   AF-A0A661VCY8-F1
#
_cell.length_a   1.000
_cell.length_b   1.000
_cell.length_c   1.000
_cell.angle_alpha   90.00
_cell.angle_beta   90.00
_cell.angle_gamma   90.00
#
_symmetry.space_group_name_H-M   'P 1'
#
loop_
_entity.id
_entity.type
_entity.pdbx_description
1 polymer ?
#
loop_
_entity_poly.entity_id
_entity_poly.type
_entity_poly.pdbx_seq_one_letter_code
_entity_poly.pdbx_strand_id
1 'polypeptide(L)'
;PQGRNRVEPFRLACEILARHRSPETPVGIVRHAYRTGQRVKLITLAGLPQTEVDMATIVIVGNSCTFVYEGKMVTPRGYAAKYALGETR
;
A
#
# COMPACT_ATOMS: atom_id res chain seq x y z
N PRO A 1 -11.83 0.07 -7.85
CA PRO A 1 -13.13 -0.12 -7.20
C PRO A 1 -14.21 -0.41 -8.26
N GLN A 2 -14.61 -1.67 -8.42
CA GLN A 2 -15.48 -2.10 -9.51
C GLN A 2 -16.95 -1.67 -9.32
N GLY A 3 -17.22 -0.40 -9.55
CA GLY A 3 -18.40 0.04 -10.31
C GLY A 3 -17.91 0.52 -11.67
N ARG A 4 -18.71 0.38 -12.75
CA ARG A 4 -18.28 0.69 -14.14
C ARG A 4 -17.58 2.06 -14.27
N ASN A 5 -18.02 3.05 -13.50
CA ASN A 5 -17.50 4.43 -13.53
C ASN A 5 -16.21 4.68 -12.72
N ARG A 6 -15.66 3.66 -12.04
CA ARG A 6 -14.53 3.82 -11.11
C ARG A 6 -13.25 3.08 -11.55
N VAL A 7 -13.25 2.50 -12.75
CA VAL A 7 -12.07 1.84 -13.34
C VAL A 7 -11.03 2.89 -13.76
N GLU A 8 -11.41 3.87 -14.59
CA GLU A 8 -10.48 4.91 -15.05
C GLU A 8 -9.90 5.77 -13.91
N PRO A 9 -10.69 6.28 -12.94
CA PRO A 9 -10.13 7.01 -11.81
C PRO A 9 -9.11 6.21 -11.01
N PHE A 10 -9.30 4.89 -10.89
CA PHE A 10 -8.36 4.01 -10.19
C PHE A 10 -7.05 3.84 -10.96
N ARG A 11 -7.14 3.62 -12.28
CA ARG A 11 -5.97 3.53 -13.16
C ARG A 11 -5.16 4.82 -13.10
N LEU A 12 -5.81 5.97 -13.22
CA LEU A 12 -5.18 7.29 -13.10
C LEU A 12 -4.52 7.51 -11.74
N ALA A 13 -5.18 7.10 -10.65
CA ALA A 13 -4.57 7.17 -9.31
C ALA A 13 -3.29 6.34 -9.21
N CYS A 14 -3.28 5.11 -9.77
CA CYS A 14 -2.09 4.27 -9.81
C CYS A 14 -0.95 4.93 -10.61
N GLU A 15 -1.26 5.53 -11.77
CA GLU A 15 -0.28 6.27 -12.58
C GLU A 15 0.30 7.47 -11.84
N ILE A 16 -0.54 8.26 -11.17
CA ILE A 16 -0.10 9.40 -10.36
C ILE A 16 0.84 8.92 -9.25
N LEU A 17 0.47 7.87 -8.53
CA LEU A 17 1.29 7.30 -7.46
C LEU A 17 2.65 6.82 -7.97
N ALA A 18 2.67 6.12 -9.11
CA ALA A 18 3.91 5.61 -9.73
C ALA A 18 4.89 6.73 -10.14
N ARG A 19 4.41 7.95 -10.39
CA ARG A 19 5.28 9.11 -10.65
C ARG A 19 5.97 9.68 -9.40
N HIS A 20 5.46 9.37 -8.20
CA HIS A 20 5.89 10.01 -6.95
C HIS A 20 6.38 9.04 -5.87
N ARG A 21 6.30 7.74 -6.11
CA ARG A 21 6.63 6.68 -5.15
C ARG A 21 7.38 5.57 -5.87
N SER A 22 8.25 4.87 -5.15
CA SER A 22 8.98 3.74 -5.75
C SER A 22 8.01 2.59 -6.05
N PRO A 23 8.26 1.80 -7.11
CA PRO A 23 7.44 0.63 -7.45
C PRO A 23 7.37 -0.41 -6.32
N GLU A 24 8.37 -0.45 -5.43
CA GLU A 24 8.50 -1.32 -4.26
C GLU A 24 7.72 -0.82 -3.04
N THR A 25 7.17 0.39 -3.08
CA THR A 25 6.40 0.98 -1.97
C THR A 25 5.33 0.00 -1.49
N PRO A 26 5.30 -0.36 -0.19
CA PRO A 26 4.32 -1.28 0.34
C PRO A 26 2.89 -0.76 0.19
N VAL A 27 1.98 -1.62 -0.25
CA VAL A 27 0.56 -1.34 -0.38
C VAL A 27 -0.25 -2.43 0.33
N GLY A 28 -1.13 -2.00 1.24
CA GLY A 28 -2.08 -2.84 1.93
C GLY A 28 -3.43 -2.85 1.23
N ILE A 29 -3.99 -4.04 1.01
CA ILE A 29 -5.31 -4.26 0.42
C ILE A 29 -6.18 -4.95 1.47
N VAL A 30 -7.22 -4.26 1.93
CA VAL A 30 -8.14 -4.78 2.95
C VAL A 30 -9.55 -4.84 2.37
N ARG A 31 -10.05 -6.05 2.12
CA ARG A 31 -11.42 -6.28 1.63
C ARG A 31 -12.32 -6.70 2.78
N HIS A 32 -13.56 -6.18 2.82
CA HIS A 32 -14.54 -6.46 3.87
C HIS A 32 -14.01 -6.19 5.28
N ALA A 33 -13.31 -5.06 5.47
CA ALA A 33 -12.74 -4.68 6.77
C ALA A 33 -13.80 -4.73 7.89
N TYR A 34 -13.46 -5.41 9.01
CA TYR A 34 -14.32 -5.64 10.18
C TYR A 34 -15.67 -6.31 9.87
N ARG A 35 -15.74 -7.12 8.81
CA ARG A 35 -16.93 -7.88 8.41
C ARG A 35 -16.56 -9.34 8.12
N THR A 36 -17.57 -10.21 8.06
CA THR A 36 -17.40 -11.61 7.64
C THR A 36 -16.74 -11.68 6.27
N GLY A 37 -15.71 -12.53 6.15
CA GLY A 37 -14.96 -12.69 4.91
C GLY A 37 -13.85 -11.65 4.68
N GLN A 38 -13.40 -10.95 5.75
CA GLN A 38 -12.24 -10.05 5.68
C GLN A 38 -11.03 -10.76 5.06
N ARG A 39 -10.37 -10.08 4.10
CA ARG A 39 -9.09 -10.53 3.55
C ARG A 39 -8.11 -9.37 3.53
N VAL A 40 -6.88 -9.64 3.94
CA VAL A 40 -5.77 -8.69 3.93
C VAL A 40 -4.68 -9.22 3.02
N LYS A 41 -4.14 -8.37 2.15
CA LYS A 41 -2.97 -8.67 1.33
C LYS A 41 -1.98 -7.51 1.41
N LEU A 42 -0.70 -7.85 1.47
CA LEU A 42 0.39 -6.92 1.23
C LEU A 42 0.95 -7.17 -0.17
N ILE A 43 1.07 -6.10 -0.94
CA ILE A 43 1.65 -6.08 -2.27
C ILE A 43 2.59 -4.88 -2.38
N THR A 44 3.23 -4.72 -3.53
CA THR A 44 3.97 -3.50 -3.88
C THR A 44 3.10 -2.59 -4.75
N LEU A 45 3.48 -1.32 -4.84
CA LEU A 45 2.82 -0.36 -5.72
C LEU A 45 2.80 -0.81 -7.18
N ALA A 46 3.86 -1.48 -7.65
CA ALA A 46 3.93 -2.07 -8.99
C ALA A 46 2.84 -3.14 -9.24
N GLY A 47 2.43 -3.87 -8.20
CA GLY A 47 1.38 -4.89 -8.29
C GLY A 47 -0.05 -4.34 -8.18
N LEU A 48 -0.22 -3.09 -7.73
CA LEU A 48 -1.53 -2.49 -7.48
C LEU A 48 -2.44 -2.43 -8.73
N PRO A 49 -1.96 -2.06 -9.93
CA PRO A 49 -2.80 -1.97 -11.13
C PRO A 49 -3.46 -3.30 -11.52
N GLN A 50 -2.83 -4.43 -11.20
CA GLN A 50 -3.31 -5.77 -11.51
C GLN A 50 -4.12 -6.41 -10.38
N THR A 51 -4.29 -5.68 -9.27
CA THR A 51 -5.00 -6.20 -8.10
C THR A 51 -6.49 -5.97 -8.24
N GLU A 52 -7.27 -7.02 -8.00
CA GLU A 52 -8.73 -6.93 -7.95
C GLU A 52 -9.18 -6.06 -6.76
N VAL A 53 -9.83 -4.94 -7.06
CA VAL A 53 -10.34 -3.98 -6.08
C VAL A 53 -11.81 -3.65 -6.35
N ASP A 54 -12.70 -3.99 -5.41
CA ASP A 54 -14.13 -3.71 -5.50
C ASP A 54 -14.54 -2.51 -4.62
N MET A 55 -15.84 -2.32 -4.38
CA MET A 55 -16.34 -1.24 -3.52
C MET A 55 -16.18 -1.51 -2.02
N ALA A 56 -15.89 -2.76 -1.62
CA ALA A 56 -15.64 -3.17 -0.25
C ALA A 56 -14.13 -3.25 0.08
N THR A 57 -13.27 -2.77 -0.82
CA THR A 57 -11.81 -2.75 -0.64
C THR A 57 -11.29 -1.37 -0.21
N ILE A 58 -10.45 -1.37 0.81
CA ILE A 58 -9.62 -0.25 1.24
C ILE A 58 -8.19 -0.50 0.73
N VAL A 59 -7.60 0.51 0.07
CA VAL A 59 -6.21 0.50 -0.39
C VAL A 59 -5.41 1.47 0.48
N ILE A 60 -4.35 0.99 1.11
CA ILE A 60 -3.45 1.77 1.96
C ILE A 60 -2.09 1.81 1.28
N VAL A 61 -1.66 2.99 0.82
CA VAL A 61 -0.35 3.16 0.17
C VAL A 61 0.63 3.72 1.18
N GLY A 62 1.74 3.03 1.39
CA GLY A 62 2.84 3.50 2.23
C GLY A 62 3.45 4.81 1.73
N ASN A 63 4.11 5.53 2.63
CA ASN A 63 4.97 6.64 2.24
C ASN A 63 6.38 6.14 1.91
N SER A 64 7.30 7.06 1.60
CA SER A 64 8.69 6.74 1.25
C SER A 64 9.50 6.06 2.36
N CYS A 65 9.04 6.12 3.61
CA CYS A 65 9.69 5.48 4.75
C CYS A 65 8.94 4.23 5.23
N THR A 66 7.79 3.90 4.62
CA THR A 66 7.03 2.70 4.99
C THR A 66 7.74 1.45 4.47
N PHE A 67 7.96 0.48 5.35
CA PHE A 67 8.50 -0.84 5.00
C PHE A 67 7.62 -1.96 5.58
N VAL A 68 7.86 -3.20 5.15
CA VAL A 68 7.17 -4.38 5.70
C VAL A 68 8.06 -5.04 6.75
N TYR A 69 7.52 -5.25 7.95
CA TYR A 69 8.16 -5.97 9.05
C TYR A 69 7.17 -6.96 9.65
N GLU A 70 7.54 -8.24 9.70
CA GLU A 70 6.68 -9.32 10.19
C GLU A 70 5.25 -9.29 9.60
N GLY A 71 5.14 -9.08 8.30
CA GLY A 71 3.85 -9.01 7.60
C GLY A 71 3.00 -7.79 7.94
N LYS A 72 3.57 -6.74 8.54
CA LYS A 72 2.91 -5.47 8.86
C LYS A 72 3.59 -4.32 8.14
N MET A 73 2.82 -3.32 7.72
CA MET A 73 3.36 -2.06 7.24
C MET A 73 3.76 -1.20 8.42
N VAL A 74 5.03 -0.80 8.48
CA VAL A 74 5.60 0.03 9.54
C VAL A 74 6.16 1.29 8.91
N THR A 75 5.78 2.44 9.45
CA THR A 75 6.39 3.73 9.12
C THR A 75 7.12 4.21 10.36
N PRO A 76 8.46 4.26 10.35
CA PRO A 76 9.22 4.72 11.51
C PRO A 76 8.90 6.20 11.76
N ARG A 77 8.84 6.57 13.03
CA ARG A 77 8.78 7.99 13.39
C ARG A 77 10.14 8.62 13.08
N GLY A 78 10.15 9.91 12.70
CA GLY A 78 11.32 10.64 12.21
C GLY A 78 12.56 10.70 13.12
N TYR A 79 12.55 10.04 14.28
CA TYR A 79 13.73 9.79 15.08
C TYR A 79 14.68 8.75 14.46
N ALA A 80 14.25 7.97 13.46
CA ALA A 80 15.17 7.08 12.74
C ALA A 80 16.34 7.83 12.06
N ALA A 81 16.13 9.08 11.64
CA ALA A 81 17.22 9.94 11.17
C ALA A 81 18.07 10.52 12.32
N LYS A 82 17.51 10.58 13.55
CA LYS A 82 18.19 11.08 14.76
C LYS A 82 19.07 10.02 15.41
N TYR A 83 18.65 8.77 15.33
CA TYR A 83 19.43 7.60 15.72
C TYR A 83 19.68 6.80 14.46
N ALA A 84 20.66 7.22 13.66
CA ALA A 84 21.32 6.31 12.73
C ALA A 84 21.90 5.17 13.59
N LEU A 85 21.04 4.21 13.94
CA LEU A 85 21.41 2.96 14.55
C LEU A 85 22.22 2.29 13.45
N GLY A 86 23.53 2.46 13.58
CA GLY A 86 24.52 1.93 12.67
C GLY A 86 24.21 0.47 12.41
N GLU A 87 24.46 0.09 11.16
CA GLU A 87 24.54 -1.26 10.66
C GLU A 87 24.76 -2.28 11.77
N THR A 88 23.76 -3.12 11.99
CA THR A 88 24.02 -4.40 12.64
C THR A 88 23.95 -5.46 11.56
N ARG A 89 25.14 -5.65 10.95
CA ARG A 89 25.68 -6.83 10.24
C ARG A 89 24.83 -7.48 9.16
#